data_AF-A0A0C9TDC7-F1
#
_entry.id   AF-A0A0C9TDC7-F1
#
_cell.length_a   1.000
_cell.length_b   1.000
_cell.length_c   1.000
_cell.angle_alpha   90.00
_cell.angle_beta   90.00
_cell.angle_gamma   90.00
#
_symmetry.space_group_name_H-M   'P 1'
#
loop_
_entity.id
_entity.type
_entity.pdbx_description
1 polymer ?
#
loop_
_entity_poly.entity_id
_entity_poly.type
_entity_poly.pdbx_seq_one_letter_code
_entity_poly.pdbx_strand_id
1 'polypeptide(L)'
;MRFILFFAFLAVLATAVSAWTKEDHEIFDLVSALEGSEGKGTTFYSWLDVPPTASLAQINKAYRKKSMQLHPDKNPGVKGIQERFARLGVIAKTLRSSEGRKRYDFFYKNGVPKWRGTGYYYSRFRPGLSIVLVFLTLLTSALQYLVQKMNHNRDLKKVRQTIHDARLAAWGQKMIPLEGRRKV
;
A
#
# COMPACT_ATOMS: atom_id res chain seq x y z
N MET A 1 -23.11 17.81 -1.23
CA MET A 1 -22.24 18.56 -2.16
C MET A 1 -20.87 18.92 -1.55
N ARG A 2 -20.78 19.47 -0.34
CA ARG A 2 -19.49 19.81 0.32
C ARG A 2 -18.51 18.63 0.51
N PHE A 3 -19.01 17.45 0.91
CA PHE A 3 -18.16 16.25 1.05
C PHE A 3 -17.61 15.75 -0.28
N ILE A 4 -18.40 15.80 -1.35
CA ILE A 4 -17.97 15.34 -2.69
C ILE A 4 -16.83 16.22 -3.22
N LEU A 5 -16.93 17.55 -3.03
CA LEU A 5 -15.86 18.48 -3.39
C LEU A 5 -14.59 18.29 -2.55
N PHE A 6 -14.74 18.01 -1.26
CA PHE A 6 -13.61 17.70 -0.38
C PHE A 6 -12.89 16.41 -0.81
N PHE A 7 -13.63 15.33 -1.08
CA PHE A 7 -13.04 14.08 -1.58
C PHE A 7 -12.45 14.22 -2.98
N ALA A 8 -13.06 15.02 -3.87
CA ALA A 8 -12.49 15.32 -5.18
C ALA A 8 -11.18 16.12 -5.07
N PHE A 9 -11.12 17.12 -4.17
CA PHE A 9 -9.91 17.88 -3.90
C PHE A 9 -8.79 17.00 -3.32
N LEU A 10 -9.14 16.09 -2.41
CA LEU A 10 -8.19 15.14 -1.82
C LEU A 10 -7.67 14.13 -2.86
N ALA A 11 -8.51 13.70 -3.80
CA ALA A 11 -8.10 12.87 -4.92
C ALA A 11 -7.13 13.60 -5.87
N VAL A 12 -7.37 14.89 -6.15
CA VAL A 12 -6.44 15.71 -6.96
C VAL A 12 -5.11 15.91 -6.23
N LEU A 13 -5.12 16.19 -4.93
CA LEU A 13 -3.91 16.28 -4.12
C LEU A 13 -3.11 14.96 -4.09
N ALA A 14 -3.79 13.81 -4.05
CA ALA A 14 -3.13 12.52 -4.10
C ALA A 14 -2.38 12.29 -5.42
N THR A 15 -2.85 12.86 -6.54
CA THR A 15 -2.13 12.83 -7.82
C THR A 15 -0.99 13.86 -7.91
N ALA A 16 -1.00 14.88 -7.06
CA ALA A 16 0.03 15.93 -7.03
C ALA A 16 1.26 15.56 -6.19
N VAL A 17 1.20 14.48 -5.41
CA VAL A 17 2.37 13.94 -4.72
C VAL A 17 3.15 13.08 -5.70
N SER A 18 4.39 13.47 -5.99
CA SER A 18 5.35 12.62 -6.71
C SER A 18 5.60 11.36 -5.88
N ALA A 19 4.85 10.30 -6.18
CA ALA A 19 5.07 9.00 -5.57
C ALA A 19 6.46 8.49 -5.96
N TRP A 20 7.19 7.94 -4.99
CA TRP A 20 8.44 7.25 -5.28
C TRP A 20 8.20 6.12 -6.26
N THR A 21 9.12 5.98 -7.20
CA THR A 21 9.06 4.97 -8.24
C THR A 21 9.51 3.61 -7.71
N LYS A 22 9.32 2.54 -8.49
CA LYS A 22 9.77 1.20 -8.11
C LYS A 22 11.29 1.17 -7.87
N GLU A 23 12.06 1.86 -8.72
CA GLU A 23 13.52 1.87 -8.61
C GLU A 23 13.98 2.61 -7.34
N ASP A 24 13.25 3.63 -6.89
CA ASP A 24 13.57 4.34 -5.64
C ASP A 24 13.42 3.39 -4.44
N HIS A 25 12.32 2.63 -4.39
CA HIS A 25 12.11 1.62 -3.36
C HIS A 25 13.18 0.52 -3.40
N GLU A 26 13.58 0.06 -4.59
CA GLU A 26 14.69 -0.88 -4.74
C GLU A 26 16.00 -0.30 -4.18
N ILE A 27 16.30 0.98 -4.43
CA ILE A 27 17.47 1.65 -3.84
C ILE A 27 17.37 1.66 -2.31
N PHE A 28 16.20 2.00 -1.74
CA PHE A 28 16.04 2.06 -0.29
C PHE A 28 16.17 0.68 0.37
N ASP A 29 15.59 -0.35 -0.25
CA ASP A 29 15.72 -1.73 0.21
C ASP A 29 17.17 -2.19 0.18
N LEU A 30 17.91 -1.85 -0.88
CA LEU A 30 19.35 -2.16 -1.00
C LEU A 30 20.19 -1.44 0.05
N VAL A 31 19.93 -0.14 0.29
CA VAL A 31 20.65 0.63 1.32
C VAL A 31 20.38 0.04 2.70
N SER A 32 19.12 -0.18 3.05
CA SER A 32 18.72 -0.77 4.33
C SER A 32 19.34 -2.16 4.53
N ALA A 33 19.32 -3.00 3.49
CA ALA A 33 19.92 -4.33 3.53
C ALA A 33 21.45 -4.28 3.65
N LEU A 34 22.11 -3.30 3.01
CA LEU A 34 23.55 -3.10 3.10
C LEU A 34 23.97 -2.62 4.50
N GLU A 35 23.24 -1.65 5.07
CA GLU A 35 23.46 -1.20 6.44
C GLU A 35 23.24 -2.32 7.47
N GLY A 36 22.24 -3.17 7.23
CA GLY A 36 21.94 -4.31 8.10
C GLY A 36 23.04 -5.39 8.11
N SER A 37 23.77 -5.59 7.01
CA SER A 37 24.80 -6.63 6.93
C SER A 37 26.24 -6.15 7.12
N GLU A 38 26.57 -4.95 6.65
CA GLU A 38 27.95 -4.42 6.67
C GLU A 38 28.15 -3.33 7.74
N GLY A 39 27.05 -2.81 8.32
CA GLY A 39 27.07 -1.77 9.34
C GLY A 39 26.49 -0.44 8.86
N LYS A 40 26.02 0.38 9.82
CA LYS A 40 25.37 1.67 9.56
C LYS A 40 26.32 2.63 8.84
N GLY A 41 25.81 3.37 7.85
CA GLY A 41 26.61 4.31 7.06
C GLY A 41 27.41 3.65 5.93
N THR A 42 27.26 2.35 5.69
CA THR A 42 27.86 1.70 4.52
C THR A 42 27.11 2.10 3.26
N THR A 43 27.81 2.69 2.31
CA THR A 43 27.26 3.21 1.04
C THR A 43 27.64 2.29 -0.12
N PHE A 44 26.97 2.41 -1.27
CA PHE A 44 27.30 1.59 -2.44
C PHE A 44 28.74 1.82 -2.93
N TYR A 45 29.23 3.06 -2.80
CA TYR A 45 30.58 3.46 -3.16
C TYR A 45 31.62 2.91 -2.19
N SER A 46 31.41 3.10 -0.88
CA SER A 46 32.30 2.56 0.14
C SER A 46 32.33 1.03 0.11
N TRP A 47 31.19 0.39 -0.16
CA TRP A 47 31.14 -1.05 -0.29
C TRP A 47 31.78 -1.55 -1.58
N LEU A 48 31.77 -0.82 -2.69
CA LEU A 48 32.53 -1.22 -3.88
C LEU A 48 34.01 -0.80 -3.82
N ASP A 49 34.46 -0.18 -2.73
CA ASP A 49 35.81 0.38 -2.59
C ASP A 49 36.16 1.38 -3.71
N VAL A 50 35.20 2.23 -4.10
CA VAL A 50 35.37 3.27 -5.12
C VAL A 50 34.88 4.64 -4.61
N PRO A 51 35.47 5.75 -5.08
CA PRO A 51 34.96 7.08 -4.74
C PRO A 51 33.61 7.36 -5.45
N PRO A 52 32.76 8.25 -4.92
CA PRO A 52 31.51 8.67 -5.57
C PRO A 52 31.71 9.29 -6.96
N THR A 53 32.90 9.84 -7.22
CA THR A 53 33.32 10.40 -8.51
C THR A 53 33.82 9.35 -9.51
N ALA A 54 33.79 8.06 -9.15
CA ALA A 54 34.36 7.00 -9.96
C ALA A 54 33.71 6.90 -11.36
N SER A 55 34.53 6.63 -12.37
CA SER A 55 34.05 6.39 -13.73
C SER A 55 33.37 5.02 -13.84
N LEU A 56 32.56 4.84 -14.89
CA LEU A 56 31.89 3.55 -15.16
C LEU A 56 32.90 2.40 -15.34
N ALA A 57 34.08 2.68 -15.90
CA ALA A 57 35.17 1.71 -16.02
C ALA A 57 35.71 1.27 -14.65
N GLN A 58 35.88 2.22 -13.71
CA GLN A 58 36.32 1.92 -12.34
C GLN A 58 35.27 1.10 -11.58
N ILE A 59 33.98 1.43 -11.71
CA ILE A 59 32.88 0.66 -11.13
C ILE A 59 32.86 -0.77 -11.69
N ASN A 60 33.07 -0.94 -13.00
CA ASN A 60 33.14 -2.26 -13.61
C ASN A 60 34.33 -3.08 -13.12
N LYS A 61 35.50 -2.45 -12.96
CA LYS A 61 36.70 -3.09 -12.42
C LYS A 61 36.48 -3.54 -10.96
N ALA A 62 35.92 -2.65 -10.13
CA ALA A 62 35.61 -2.92 -8.75
C ALA A 62 34.58 -4.05 -8.59
N TYR A 63 33.50 -4.03 -9.39
CA TYR A 63 32.52 -5.11 -9.43
C TYR A 63 33.16 -6.47 -9.73
N ARG A 64 34.03 -6.55 -10.75
CA ARG A 64 34.70 -7.80 -11.11
C ARG A 64 35.54 -8.33 -9.94
N LYS A 65 36.32 -7.46 -9.30
CA LYS A 65 37.13 -7.81 -8.13
C LYS A 65 36.25 -8.34 -6.98
N LYS A 66 35.19 -7.61 -6.63
CA LYS A 66 34.30 -7.97 -5.51
C LYS A 66 33.44 -9.20 -5.81
N SER A 67 33.06 -9.40 -7.08
CA SER A 67 32.32 -10.58 -7.52
C SER A 67 33.15 -11.86 -7.37
N MET A 68 34.45 -11.82 -7.68
CA MET A 68 35.34 -12.96 -7.44
C MET A 68 35.50 -13.28 -5.95
N GLN A 69 35.51 -12.26 -5.08
CA GLN A 69 35.60 -12.44 -3.63
C GLN A 69 34.32 -13.01 -3.04
N LEU A 70 33.15 -12.55 -3.52
CA LEU A 70 31.84 -12.95 -3.00
C LEU A 70 31.20 -14.14 -3.75
N HIS A 71 31.93 -14.79 -4.66
CA HIS A 71 31.36 -15.85 -5.49
C HIS A 71 30.90 -17.04 -4.61
N PRO A 72 29.63 -17.50 -4.72
CA PRO A 72 29.12 -18.61 -3.91
C PRO A 72 29.97 -19.89 -4.02
N ASP A 73 30.39 -20.25 -5.24
CA ASP A 73 31.21 -21.47 -5.47
C ASP A 73 32.58 -21.42 -4.78
N LYS A 74 33.16 -20.23 -4.61
CA LYS A 74 34.45 -20.07 -3.93
C LYS A 74 34.32 -19.98 -2.41
N ASN A 75 33.09 -19.79 -1.92
CA ASN A 75 32.78 -19.61 -0.50
C ASN A 75 31.67 -20.60 -0.07
N PRO A 76 31.85 -21.92 -0.29
CA PRO A 76 30.87 -22.89 0.13
C PRO A 76 30.71 -22.86 1.65
N GLY A 77 29.48 -22.89 2.14
CA GLY A 77 29.16 -22.93 3.58
C GLY A 77 29.15 -21.56 4.29
N VAL A 78 29.51 -20.46 3.63
CA VAL A 78 29.39 -19.11 4.20
C VAL A 78 27.91 -18.68 4.20
N LYS A 79 27.33 -18.51 5.39
CA LYS A 79 25.93 -18.06 5.53
C LYS A 79 25.74 -16.68 4.88
N GLY A 80 24.69 -16.54 4.07
CA GLY A 80 24.32 -15.27 3.42
C GLY A 80 25.23 -14.84 2.26
N ILE A 81 26.16 -15.69 1.80
CA ILE A 81 27.03 -15.33 0.67
C ILE A 81 26.23 -15.13 -0.63
N GLN A 82 25.22 -15.96 -0.86
CA GLN A 82 24.33 -15.85 -2.02
C GLN A 82 23.58 -14.51 -2.01
N GLU A 83 23.08 -14.09 -0.85
CA GLU A 83 22.37 -12.81 -0.69
C GLU A 83 23.31 -11.61 -0.91
N ARG A 84 24.54 -11.66 -0.36
CA ARG A 84 25.56 -10.63 -0.58
C ARG A 84 25.96 -10.54 -2.06
N PHE A 85 26.12 -11.68 -2.73
CA PHE A 85 26.44 -11.74 -4.15
C PHE A 85 25.29 -11.21 -5.03
N ALA A 86 24.05 -11.60 -4.72
CA ALA A 86 22.86 -11.08 -5.40
C ALA A 86 22.79 -9.55 -5.25
N ARG A 87 23.00 -9.03 -4.03
CA ARG A 87 23.03 -7.59 -3.77
C ARG A 87 24.13 -6.87 -4.55
N LEU A 88 25.31 -7.49 -4.71
CA LEU A 88 26.39 -6.96 -5.53
C LEU A 88 25.95 -6.74 -6.97
N GLY A 89 25.25 -7.72 -7.54
CA GLY A 89 24.70 -7.63 -8.90
C GLY A 89 23.74 -6.45 -9.06
N VAL A 90 22.81 -6.29 -8.12
CA VAL A 90 21.81 -5.20 -8.19
C VAL A 90 22.46 -3.83 -7.96
N ILE A 91 23.33 -3.68 -6.96
CA ILE A 91 24.05 -2.42 -6.71
C ILE A 91 24.87 -1.99 -7.93
N ALA A 92 25.60 -2.93 -8.54
CA ALA A 92 26.37 -2.63 -9.74
C ALA A 92 25.47 -2.27 -10.93
N LYS A 93 24.32 -2.92 -11.09
CA LYS A 93 23.32 -2.54 -12.11
C LYS A 93 22.83 -1.10 -11.90
N THR A 94 22.52 -0.72 -10.66
CA THR A 94 22.09 0.65 -10.32
C THR A 94 23.17 1.68 -10.66
N LEU A 95 24.42 1.43 -10.27
CA LEU A 95 25.53 2.37 -10.53
C LEU A 95 26.01 2.41 -11.98
N ARG A 96 25.78 1.35 -12.77
CA ARG A 96 26.06 1.32 -14.22
C ARG A 96 25.05 2.11 -15.02
N SER A 97 23.80 2.15 -14.57
CA SER A 97 22.76 2.96 -15.22
C SER A 97 22.96 4.44 -14.87
N SER A 98 22.99 5.31 -15.88
CA SER A 98 23.08 6.76 -15.67
C SER A 98 21.91 7.28 -14.82
N GLU A 99 20.70 6.80 -15.08
CA GLU A 99 19.50 7.18 -14.33
C GLU A 99 19.52 6.63 -12.90
N GLY A 100 19.82 5.34 -12.75
CA GLY A 100 19.90 4.68 -11.45
C GLY A 100 20.96 5.30 -10.54
N ARG A 101 22.12 5.64 -11.10
CA ARG A 101 23.19 6.34 -10.39
C ARG A 101 22.77 7.75 -9.99
N LYS A 102 22.13 8.52 -10.86
CA LYS A 102 21.62 9.86 -10.53
C LYS A 102 20.61 9.83 -9.38
N ARG A 103 19.66 8.87 -9.41
CA ARG A 103 18.70 8.66 -8.33
C ARG A 103 19.39 8.29 -7.02
N TYR A 104 20.31 7.34 -7.06
CA TYR A 104 21.08 6.97 -5.88
C TYR A 104 21.90 8.15 -5.34
N ASP A 105 22.57 8.92 -6.20
CA ASP A 105 23.35 10.09 -5.81
C ASP A 105 22.49 11.19 -5.16
N PHE A 106 21.25 11.35 -5.61
CA PHE A 106 20.28 12.23 -4.97
C PHE A 106 20.01 11.80 -3.52
N PHE A 107 19.72 10.51 -3.28
CA PHE A 107 19.47 10.01 -1.92
C PHE A 107 20.74 9.93 -1.07
N TYR A 108 21.89 9.67 -1.67
CA TYR A 108 23.19 9.68 -1.01
C TYR A 108 23.52 11.07 -0.43
N LYS A 109 23.17 12.15 -1.14
CA LYS A 109 23.39 13.53 -0.67
C LYS A 109 22.31 14.04 0.27
N ASN A 110 21.05 13.74 -0.02
CA ASN A 110 19.90 14.29 0.72
C ASN A 110 19.43 13.40 1.88
N GLY A 111 20.00 12.20 2.01
CA GLY A 111 19.58 11.19 2.95
C GLY A 111 18.54 10.23 2.36
N VAL A 112 18.63 8.97 2.78
CA VAL A 112 17.68 7.92 2.38
C VAL A 112 16.52 7.90 3.39
N PRO A 113 15.26 7.99 2.94
CA PRO A 113 14.12 7.87 3.83
C PRO A 113 14.10 6.49 4.49
N LYS A 114 13.62 6.40 5.74
CA LYS A 114 13.45 5.12 6.44
C LYS A 114 12.31 4.32 5.81
N TRP A 115 12.65 3.56 4.78
CA TRP A 115 11.78 2.58 4.15
C TRP A 115 11.97 1.20 4.80
N ARG A 116 10.85 0.52 5.11
CA ARG A 116 10.88 -0.82 5.72
C ARG A 116 10.33 -1.92 4.80
N GLY A 117 10.07 -1.59 3.52
CA GLY A 117 9.42 -2.48 2.57
C GLY A 117 7.89 -2.43 2.62
N THR A 118 7.24 -2.71 1.49
CA THR A 118 5.77 -2.92 1.42
C THR A 118 5.33 -4.11 2.25
N GLY A 119 6.20 -5.11 2.40
CA GLY A 119 5.99 -6.30 3.22
C GLY A 119 6.16 -6.09 4.73
N TYR A 120 6.56 -4.90 5.20
CA TYR A 120 6.81 -4.65 6.63
C TYR A 120 5.59 -4.97 7.49
N TYR A 121 4.42 -4.49 7.09
CA TYR A 121 3.19 -4.73 7.85
C TYR A 121 2.81 -6.21 7.83
N TYR A 122 2.98 -6.90 6.70
CA TYR A 122 2.73 -8.34 6.61
C TYR A 122 3.71 -9.18 7.43
N SER A 123 4.99 -8.80 7.50
CA SER A 123 5.99 -9.53 8.28
C SER A 123 5.86 -9.28 9.78
N ARG A 124 5.50 -8.05 10.18
CA ARG A 124 5.29 -7.64 11.57
C ARG A 124 3.96 -8.12 12.12
N PHE A 125 2.89 -7.92 11.36
CA PHE A 125 1.53 -8.34 11.67
C PHE A 125 1.18 -9.47 10.71
N ARG A 126 1.50 -10.71 11.11
CA ARG A 126 0.98 -11.91 10.45
C ARG A 126 -0.38 -12.21 11.09
N PRO A 127 -1.51 -11.78 10.50
CA PRO A 127 -2.81 -12.03 11.12
C PRO A 127 -3.04 -13.53 11.18
N GLY A 128 -3.19 -14.06 12.39
CA GLY A 128 -3.58 -15.45 12.60
C GLY A 128 -4.99 -15.72 12.04
N LEU A 129 -5.31 -16.99 11.81
CA LEU A 129 -6.64 -17.40 11.32
C LEU A 129 -7.77 -16.81 12.19
N SER A 130 -7.61 -16.83 13.51
CA SER A 130 -8.61 -16.32 14.45
C SER A 130 -8.91 -14.84 14.27
N ILE A 131 -7.89 -13.99 14.12
CA ILE A 131 -8.12 -12.55 13.95
C ILE A 131 -8.75 -12.23 12.60
N VAL A 132 -8.42 -13.01 11.57
CA VAL A 132 -9.08 -12.90 10.25
C VAL A 132 -10.56 -13.29 10.36
N LEU A 133 -10.87 -14.40 11.03
CA LEU A 133 -12.26 -14.83 11.23
C LEU A 133 -13.07 -13.83 12.06
N VAL A 134 -12.50 -13.28 13.14
CA VAL A 134 -13.16 -12.24 13.94
C VAL A 134 -13.38 -10.97 13.11
N PHE A 135 -12.39 -10.53 12.34
CA PHE A 135 -12.54 -9.37 11.47
C PHE A 135 -13.63 -9.59 10.40
N LEU A 136 -13.62 -10.74 9.75
CA LEU A 136 -14.61 -11.07 8.72
C LEU A 136 -16.02 -11.17 9.30
N THR A 137 -16.19 -11.79 10.47
CA THR A 137 -17.50 -11.88 11.14
C THR A 137 -18.02 -10.53 11.60
N LEU A 138 -17.16 -9.65 12.10
CA LEU A 138 -17.54 -8.27 12.43
C LEU A 138 -17.90 -7.46 11.18
N LEU A 139 -17.12 -7.63 10.09
CA LEU A 139 -17.36 -6.94 8.84
C LEU A 139 -18.69 -7.38 8.21
N THR A 140 -18.96 -8.69 8.16
CA THR A 140 -20.23 -9.21 7.62
C THR A 140 -21.41 -8.82 8.49
N SER A 141 -21.28 -8.86 9.82
CA SER A 141 -22.32 -8.39 10.74
C SER A 141 -22.62 -6.90 10.56
N ALA A 142 -21.59 -6.05 10.44
CA ALA A 142 -21.76 -4.62 10.20
C ALA A 142 -22.46 -4.34 8.86
N LEU A 143 -22.04 -5.01 7.78
CA LEU A 143 -22.69 -4.91 6.47
C LEU A 143 -24.15 -5.37 6.53
N GLN A 144 -24.42 -6.50 7.18
CA GLN A 144 -25.77 -7.01 7.36
C GLN A 144 -26.65 -6.03 8.14
N TYR A 145 -26.14 -5.42 9.21
CA TYR A 145 -26.85 -4.40 9.96
C TYR A 145 -27.17 -3.16 9.11
N LEU A 146 -26.21 -2.69 8.30
CA LEU A 146 -26.44 -1.55 7.40
C LEU A 146 -27.55 -1.85 6.38
N VAL A 147 -27.53 -3.04 5.78
CA VAL A 147 -28.58 -3.47 4.84
C VAL A 147 -29.94 -3.55 5.54
N GLN A 148 -30.02 -4.15 6.73
CA GLN A 148 -31.26 -4.22 7.50
C GLN A 148 -31.79 -2.83 7.86
N LYS A 149 -30.92 -1.90 8.25
CA LYS A 149 -31.29 -0.52 8.54
C LYS A 149 -31.85 0.20 7.31
N MET A 150 -31.25 -0.01 6.14
CA MET A 150 -31.76 0.53 4.87
C MET A 150 -33.13 -0.08 4.51
N ASN A 151 -33.28 -1.40 4.67
CA ASN A 151 -34.53 -2.10 4.38
C ASN A 151 -35.65 -1.68 5.33
N HIS A 152 -35.39 -1.58 6.64
CA HIS A 152 -36.36 -1.09 7.62
C HIS A 152 -36.95 0.26 7.23
N ASN A 153 -36.11 1.21 6.80
CA ASN A 153 -36.57 2.51 6.35
C ASN A 153 -37.40 2.44 5.06
N ARG A 154 -37.08 1.52 4.14
CA ARG A 154 -37.86 1.29 2.92
C ARG A 154 -39.21 0.66 3.24
N ASP A 155 -39.25 -0.30 4.15
CA ASP A 155 -40.48 -1.00 4.52
C ASP A 155 -41.44 -0.07 5.27
N LEU A 156 -40.92 0.79 6.16
CA LEU A 156 -41.73 1.85 6.78
C LEU A 156 -42.32 2.85 5.77
N LYS A 157 -41.63 3.09 4.65
CA LYS A 157 -42.19 3.92 3.56
C LYS A 157 -43.28 3.17 2.80
N LYS A 158 -43.06 1.89 2.49
CA LYS A 158 -44.07 1.04 1.85
C LYS A 158 -45.34 0.94 2.67
N VAL A 159 -45.25 0.66 3.98
CA VAL A 159 -46.42 0.58 4.86
C VAL A 159 -47.20 1.90 4.86
N ARG A 160 -46.50 3.04 4.93
CA ARG A 160 -47.15 4.36 4.85
C ARG A 160 -47.86 4.58 3.51
N GLN A 161 -47.25 4.17 2.40
CA GLN A 161 -47.88 4.22 1.08
C GLN A 161 -49.11 3.32 1.01
N THR A 162 -49.02 2.06 1.46
CA THR A 162 -50.16 1.14 1.46
C THR A 162 -51.31 1.67 2.30
N ILE A 163 -51.05 2.24 3.48
CA ILE A 163 -52.08 2.87 4.32
C ILE A 163 -52.71 4.06 3.60
N HIS A 164 -51.89 4.89 2.95
CA HIS A 164 -52.36 6.04 2.19
C HIS A 164 -53.25 5.61 1.02
N ASP A 165 -52.83 4.61 0.25
CA ASP A 165 -53.58 4.09 -0.91
C ASP A 165 -54.89 3.43 -0.47
N ALA A 166 -54.88 2.69 0.64
CA ALA A 166 -56.10 2.13 1.22
C ALA A 166 -57.09 3.21 1.69
N ARG A 167 -56.60 4.30 2.30
CA ARG A 167 -57.44 5.45 2.69
C ARG A 167 -58.00 6.17 1.48
N LEU A 168 -57.19 6.38 0.44
CA LEU A 168 -57.66 6.95 -0.82
C LEU A 168 -58.73 6.08 -1.48
N ALA A 169 -58.57 4.76 -1.47
CA ALA A 169 -59.57 3.85 -2.02
C ALA A 169 -60.89 3.86 -1.22
N ALA A 170 -60.82 3.97 0.11
CA ALA A 170 -62.01 3.97 0.97
C ALA A 170 -62.74 5.32 1.06
N TRP A 171 -62.00 6.43 1.08
CA TRP A 171 -62.51 7.78 1.38
C TRP A 171 -62.39 8.76 0.21
N GLY A 172 -61.81 8.33 -0.92
CA GLY A 172 -61.56 9.17 -2.09
C GLY A 172 -60.49 10.24 -1.85
N GLN A 173 -60.30 11.12 -2.84
CA GLN A 173 -59.30 12.21 -2.83
C GLN A 173 -59.43 13.15 -1.62
N LYS A 174 -60.62 13.28 -1.03
CA LYS A 174 -60.87 14.17 0.11
C LYS A 174 -60.40 13.62 1.45
N MET A 175 -60.08 12.32 1.55
CA MET A 175 -59.62 11.67 2.80
C MET A 175 -60.54 11.87 4.01
N ILE A 176 -61.86 12.05 3.77
CA ILE A 176 -62.86 12.20 4.82
C ILE A 176 -63.58 10.85 4.98
N PRO A 177 -63.62 10.26 6.18
CA PRO A 177 -64.36 9.03 6.40
C PRO A 177 -65.83 9.22 6.03
N LEU A 178 -66.33 8.37 5.13
CA LEU A 178 -67.76 8.34 4.82
C LEU A 178 -68.50 7.92 6.10
N GLU A 179 -69.37 8.78 6.63
CA GLU A 179 -70.19 8.45 7.79
C GLU A 179 -71.03 7.21 7.47
N GLY A 180 -70.69 6.09 8.10
CA GLY A 180 -71.41 4.85 7.92
C GLY A 180 -72.83 5.00 8.43
N ARG A 181 -73.84 4.79 7.57
CA ARG A 181 -75.18 4.47 8.06
C ARG A 181 -75.06 3.18 8.85
N ARG A 182 -75.08 3.28 10.18
CA ARG A 182 -75.18 2.13 11.08
C ARG A 182 -76.47 1.40 10.70
N LYS A 183 -76.37 0.24 10.05
CA LYS A 183 -77.53 -0.64 9.87
C LYS A 183 -77.87 -1.15 11.26
N VAL A 184 -78.93 -0.59 11.83
CA VAL A 184 -79.59 -1.07 13.05
C VAL A 184 -80.26 -2.39 12.72
#